data_AF-A0A7X8ZAE4-F1
#
_entry.id   AF-A0A7X8ZAE4-F1
#
_cell.length_a   1.000
_cell.length_b   1.000
_cell.length_c   1.000
_cell.angle_alpha   90.00
_cell.angle_beta   90.00
_cell.angle_gamma   90.00
#
_symmetry.space_group_name_H-M   'P 1'
#
loop_
_entity.id
_entity.type
_entity.pdbx_description
1 polymer ?
#
loop_
_entity_poly.entity_id
_entity_poly.type
_entity_poly.pdbx_seq_one_letter_code
_entity_poly.pdbx_strand_id
1 'polypeptide(L)'
;MKALVKKSTRVKAGNNYVKTLLCQCALAAANTKNTYISARHWSIKARRGPQKAIVATARKIITSLYHMLKTKTLYQELGPDVYKEARNKNKARIMVKKLENLGYEVKEKGLAI
;
A
#
# COMPACT_ATOMS: atom_id res chain seq x y z
N MET A 1 7.00 -28.41 5.33
CA MET A 1 6.57 -27.05 4.91
C MET A 1 5.07 -26.91 5.17
N LYS A 2 4.63 -26.04 6.09
CA LYS A 2 3.18 -25.81 6.33
C LYS A 2 2.59 -25.13 5.10
N ALA A 3 1.68 -25.80 4.39
CA ALA A 3 0.88 -25.18 3.35
C ALA A 3 0.17 -23.96 3.94
N LEU A 4 0.44 -22.77 3.41
CA LEU A 4 -0.19 -21.53 3.84
C LEU A 4 -1.68 -21.62 3.53
N VAL A 5 -2.50 -21.90 4.54
CA VAL A 5 -3.96 -21.92 4.44
C VAL A 5 -4.43 -20.63 3.76
N LYS A 6 -5.16 -20.77 2.64
CA LYS A 6 -5.65 -19.65 1.84
C LYS A 6 -6.65 -18.84 2.67
N LYS A 7 -6.23 -17.66 3.14
CA LYS A 7 -7.10 -16.75 3.88
C LYS A 7 -8.23 -16.24 2.99
N SER A 8 -9.44 -16.17 3.53
CA SER A 8 -10.61 -15.65 2.82
C SER A 8 -10.38 -14.21 2.35
N THR A 9 -10.76 -13.92 1.10
CA THR A 9 -10.73 -12.58 0.51
C THR A 9 -12.09 -11.88 0.58
N ARG A 10 -13.07 -12.48 1.24
CA ARG A 10 -14.42 -11.92 1.36
C ARG A 10 -14.39 -10.64 2.20
N VAL A 11 -15.01 -9.59 1.70
CA VAL A 11 -15.21 -8.34 2.46
C VAL A 11 -16.30 -8.58 3.50
N LYS A 12 -16.11 -8.06 4.72
CA LYS A 12 -17.14 -8.16 5.76
C LYS A 12 -18.42 -7.44 5.33
N ALA A 13 -19.57 -7.95 5.76
CA ALA A 13 -20.84 -7.25 5.60
C ALA A 13 -20.86 -5.96 6.43
N GLY A 14 -21.55 -4.95 5.94
CA GLY A 14 -21.70 -3.62 6.56
C GLY A 14 -22.76 -2.82 5.82
N ASN A 15 -22.95 -1.54 6.18
CA ASN A 15 -23.94 -0.69 5.52
C ASN A 15 -23.59 -0.50 4.03
N ASN A 16 -24.51 -0.89 3.15
CA ASN A 16 -24.31 -0.84 1.69
C ASN A 16 -24.15 0.60 1.17
N TYR A 17 -24.86 1.58 1.73
CA TYR A 17 -24.78 2.98 1.33
C TYR A 17 -23.41 3.59 1.64
N VAL A 18 -22.89 3.32 2.84
CA VAL A 18 -21.55 3.80 3.23
C VAL A 18 -20.47 3.16 2.35
N LYS A 19 -20.65 1.87 2.03
CA LYS A 19 -19.73 1.14 1.16
C LYS A 19 -19.71 1.72 -0.26
N THR A 20 -20.88 1.98 -0.86
CA THR A 20 -20.96 2.56 -2.22
C THR A 20 -20.37 3.96 -2.26
N LEU A 21 -20.70 4.81 -1.28
CA LEU A 21 -20.13 6.15 -1.15
C LEU A 21 -18.60 6.10 -1.05
N LEU A 22 -18.05 5.26 -0.16
CA LEU A 22 -16.60 5.12 -0.01
C LEU A 22 -15.92 4.59 -1.28
N CYS A 23 -16.58 3.71 -2.03
CA CYS A 23 -16.07 3.25 -3.32
C CYS A 23 -16.01 4.40 -4.35
N GLN A 24 -17.02 5.27 -4.39
CA GLN A 24 -17.02 6.46 -5.27
C GLN A 24 -15.91 7.44 -4.86
N CYS A 25 -15.78 7.74 -3.57
CA CYS A 25 -14.70 8.59 -3.05
C CYS A 25 -13.32 7.99 -3.37
N ALA A 26 -13.17 6.66 -3.21
CA ALA A 26 -11.93 5.96 -3.54
C ALA A 26 -11.59 6.02 -5.03
N LEU A 27 -12.59 5.98 -5.92
CA LEU A 27 -12.37 6.12 -7.35
C LEU A 27 -11.94 7.54 -7.71
N ALA A 28 -12.57 8.56 -7.13
CA ALA A 28 -12.15 9.95 -7.30
C ALA A 28 -10.72 10.18 -6.79
N ALA A 29 -10.41 9.69 -5.60
CA ALA A 29 -9.08 9.78 -5.00
C ALA A 29 -8.01 8.96 -5.75
N ALA A 30 -8.40 7.92 -6.48
CA ALA A 30 -7.47 7.17 -7.34
C ALA A 30 -7.05 7.97 -8.58
N ASN A 31 -7.89 8.91 -9.04
CA ASN A 31 -7.63 9.76 -10.20
C ASN A 31 -6.86 11.03 -9.84
N THR A 32 -6.73 11.39 -8.55
CA THR A 32 -5.92 12.54 -8.14
C THR A 32 -4.43 12.22 -8.22
N LYS A 33 -3.70 13.00 -9.00
CA LYS A 33 -2.25 12.83 -9.19
C LYS A 33 -1.49 13.27 -7.93
N ASN A 34 -0.31 12.70 -7.73
CA ASN A 34 0.63 13.06 -6.65
C ASN A 34 0.08 12.90 -5.23
N THR A 35 -0.84 11.96 -5.02
CA THR A 35 -1.34 11.60 -3.69
C THR A 35 -0.80 10.23 -3.24
N TYR A 36 -0.59 10.08 -1.94
CA TYR A 36 -0.32 8.83 -1.26
C TYR A 36 -1.40 7.79 -1.57
N ILE A 37 -2.67 8.22 -1.59
CA ILE A 37 -3.82 7.36 -1.83
C ILE A 37 -3.80 6.82 -3.26
N SER A 38 -3.51 7.66 -4.27
CA SER A 38 -3.43 7.21 -5.66
C SER A 38 -2.22 6.30 -5.90
N ALA A 39 -1.04 6.63 -5.36
CA ALA A 39 0.14 5.77 -5.44
C ALA A 39 -0.12 4.37 -4.85
N ARG A 40 -0.83 4.31 -3.71
CA ARG A 40 -1.24 3.05 -3.10
C ARG A 40 -2.27 2.30 -3.95
N HIS A 41 -3.25 3.00 -4.52
CA HIS A 41 -4.25 2.40 -5.39
C HIS A 41 -3.59 1.68 -6.58
N TRP A 42 -2.72 2.37 -7.31
CA TRP A 42 -2.04 1.81 -8.49
C TRP A 42 -1.15 0.61 -8.13
N SER A 43 -0.44 0.66 -6.99
CA SER A 43 0.35 -0.47 -6.49
C SER A 43 -0.49 -1.73 -6.21
N ILE A 44 -1.71 -1.56 -5.70
CA ILE A 44 -2.62 -2.68 -5.43
C ILE A 44 -3.29 -3.14 -6.72
N LYS A 45 -3.71 -2.22 -7.59
CA LYS A 45 -4.32 -2.50 -8.89
C LYS A 45 -3.40 -3.38 -9.74
N ALA A 46 -2.11 -3.06 -9.82
CA ALA A 46 -1.11 -3.85 -10.54
C ALA A 46 -0.96 -5.30 -10.03
N ARG A 47 -1.19 -5.55 -8.72
CA ARG A 47 -0.98 -6.87 -8.10
C ARG A 47 -2.25 -7.71 -7.94
N ARG A 48 -3.42 -7.06 -7.79
CA ARG A 48 -4.67 -7.72 -7.36
C ARG A 48 -5.87 -7.41 -8.25
N GLY A 49 -5.72 -6.51 -9.23
CA GLY A 49 -6.79 -6.07 -10.11
C GLY A 49 -7.60 -4.89 -9.56
N PRO A 50 -8.44 -4.26 -10.42
CA PRO A 50 -9.09 -2.98 -10.15
C PRO A 50 -10.11 -3.03 -9.00
N GLN A 51 -10.99 -4.03 -8.97
CA GLN A 51 -12.04 -4.12 -7.96
C GLN A 51 -11.47 -4.22 -6.53
N LYS A 52 -10.44 -5.05 -6.35
CA LYS A 52 -9.75 -5.21 -5.05
C LYS A 52 -8.99 -3.95 -4.65
N ALA A 53 -8.47 -3.20 -5.62
CA ALA A 53 -7.79 -1.93 -5.37
C ALA A 53 -8.74 -0.87 -4.84
N ILE A 54 -9.93 -0.72 -5.43
CA ILE A 54 -10.95 0.23 -4.98
C ILE A 54 -11.33 -0.05 -3.53
N VAL A 55 -11.69 -1.30 -3.21
CA VAL A 55 -12.09 -1.69 -1.84
C VAL A 55 -10.96 -1.46 -0.83
N ALA A 56 -9.71 -1.78 -1.21
CA ALA A 56 -8.56 -1.55 -0.34
C ALA A 56 -8.30 -0.05 -0.10
N THR A 57 -8.53 0.78 -1.11
CA THR A 57 -8.41 2.23 -1.05
C THR A 57 -9.50 2.83 -0.16
N ALA A 58 -10.76 2.42 -0.35
CA ALA A 58 -11.89 2.77 0.50
C ALA A 58 -11.63 2.44 1.98
N ARG A 59 -11.10 1.24 2.26
CA ARG A 59 -10.69 0.85 3.63
C ARG A 59 -9.63 1.80 4.20
N LYS A 60 -8.68 2.26 3.39
CA LYS A 60 -7.65 3.18 3.86
C LYS A 60 -8.23 4.56 4.16
N ILE A 61 -9.12 5.07 3.31
CA ILE A 61 -9.83 6.35 3.52
C ILE A 61 -10.60 6.34 4.84
N ILE A 62 -11.47 5.34 5.08
CA ILE A 62 -12.24 5.27 6.33
C ILE A 62 -11.35 5.12 7.57
N THR A 63 -10.23 4.40 7.46
CA THR A 63 -9.27 4.28 8.57
C THR A 63 -8.62 5.64 8.88
N SER A 64 -8.22 6.39 7.85
CA SER A 64 -7.68 7.74 8.02
C SER A 64 -8.71 8.66 8.66
N LEU A 65 -9.96 8.65 8.18
CA LEU A 65 -11.06 9.44 8.76
C LEU A 65 -11.30 9.09 10.23
N TYR A 66 -11.33 7.80 10.58
CA TYR A 66 -11.48 7.37 11.97
C TYR A 66 -10.38 7.96 12.87
N HIS A 67 -9.12 7.90 12.42
CA HIS A 67 -8.02 8.48 13.18
C HIS A 67 -8.15 9.99 13.28
N MET A 68 -8.41 10.70 12.18
CA MET A 68 -8.60 12.15 12.18
C MET A 68 -9.71 12.59 13.14
N LEU A 69 -10.85 11.90 13.15
CA LEU A 69 -11.96 12.21 14.04
C LEU A 69 -11.60 11.91 15.51
N LYS A 70 -10.87 10.82 15.76
CA LYS A 70 -10.46 10.44 17.11
C LYS A 70 -9.41 11.37 17.71
N THR A 71 -8.41 11.77 16.92
CA THR A 71 -7.30 12.64 17.37
C THR A 71 -7.57 14.12 17.16
N LYS A 72 -8.67 14.49 16.49
CA LYS A 72 -9.01 15.86 16.06
C LYS A 72 -7.88 16.52 15.24
N THR A 73 -7.13 15.71 14.49
CA THR A 73 -6.04 16.20 13.64
C THR A 73 -6.48 16.28 12.19
N LEU A 74 -5.97 17.29 11.48
CA LEU A 74 -6.15 17.40 10.04
C LEU A 74 -5.44 16.27 9.29
N TYR A 75 -5.93 15.97 8.09
CA TYR A 75 -5.31 15.00 7.23
C TYR A 75 -3.96 15.52 6.73
N GLN A 76 -2.88 14.81 7.04
CA GLN A 76 -1.56 15.11 6.53
C GLN A 76 -1.26 14.19 5.35
N GLU A 77 -0.99 14.78 4.18
CA GLU A 77 -0.66 14.03 2.99
C GLU A 77 0.83 13.73 2.94
N LEU A 78 1.20 12.44 2.95
CA LEU A 78 2.60 12.01 2.94
C LEU A 78 3.23 12.03 1.51
N GLY A 79 2.44 12.33 0.48
CA GLY A 79 2.88 12.36 -0.92
C GLY A 79 2.96 10.98 -1.60
N PRO A 80 3.31 10.92 -2.89
CA PRO A 80 3.34 9.68 -3.68
C PRO A 80 4.56 8.80 -3.38
N ASP A 81 5.62 9.38 -2.80
CA ASP A 81 6.96 8.80 -2.76
C ASP A 81 7.29 8.03 -1.48
N VAL A 82 6.36 8.00 -0.53
CA VAL A 82 6.47 7.27 0.76
C VAL A 82 6.92 5.81 0.59
N TYR A 83 6.50 5.18 -0.51
CA TYR A 83 6.81 3.79 -0.79
C TYR A 83 8.12 3.59 -1.57
N LYS A 84 8.72 4.63 -2.15
CA LYS A 84 9.93 4.52 -2.97
C LYS A 84 11.11 4.01 -2.12
N GLU A 85 11.37 4.64 -0.99
CA GLU A 85 12.48 4.28 -0.10
C GLU A 85 12.36 2.85 0.42
N ALA A 86 11.19 2.51 0.99
CA ALA A 86 10.93 1.17 1.50
C ALA A 86 11.00 0.10 0.39
N ARG A 87 10.57 0.41 -0.83
CA ARG A 87 10.67 -0.49 -1.98
C ARG A 87 12.12 -0.66 -2.43
N ASN A 88 12.89 0.42 -2.48
CA ASN A 88 14.30 0.39 -2.88
C ASN A 88 15.13 -0.40 -1.88
N LYS A 89 14.92 -0.20 -0.58
CA LYS A 89 15.56 -0.99 0.48
C LYS A 89 15.24 -2.49 0.37
N ASN A 90 13.97 -2.84 0.10
CA ASN A 90 13.59 -4.23 -0.12
C ASN A 90 14.22 -4.83 -1.38
N LYS A 91 14.30 -4.06 -2.47
CA LYS A 91 14.96 -4.50 -3.71
C LYS A 91 16.45 -4.73 -3.49
N ALA A 92 17.13 -3.80 -2.84
CA ALA A 92 18.55 -3.93 -2.49
C ALA A 92 18.78 -5.22 -1.70
N ARG A 93 18.01 -5.46 -0.64
CA ARG A 93 18.10 -6.71 0.14
C ARG A 93 17.87 -7.97 -0.69
N ILE A 94 16.92 -7.96 -1.61
CA ILE A 94 16.66 -9.11 -2.51
C ILE A 94 17.85 -9.32 -3.46
N MET A 95 18.44 -8.25 -3.99
CA MET A 95 19.59 -8.30 -4.89
C MET A 95 20.84 -8.82 -4.18
N VAL A 96 21.14 -8.30 -2.97
CA VAL A 96 22.23 -8.78 -2.12
C VAL A 96 22.11 -10.30 -1.91
N LYS A 97 20.94 -10.76 -1.46
CA LYS A 97 20.69 -12.19 -1.25
C LYS A 97 20.83 -13.04 -2.51
N LYS A 98 20.48 -12.49 -3.68
CA LYS A 98 20.61 -13.19 -4.96
C LYS A 98 22.09 -13.32 -5.37
N LEU A 99 22.91 -12.31 -5.10
CA LEU A 99 24.34 -12.31 -5.38
C LEU A 99 25.10 -13.26 -4.43
N GLU A 100 24.75 -13.25 -3.15
CA GLU A 100 25.28 -14.20 -2.15
C GLU A 100 25.02 -15.66 -2.57
N ASN A 101 23.79 -15.97 -3.01
CA ASN A 101 23.44 -17.31 -3.50
C ASN A 101 24.21 -17.74 -4.75
N LEU A 102 24.76 -16.80 -5.52
CA LEU A 102 25.57 -17.08 -6.71
C LEU A 102 27.08 -17.15 -6.39
N GLY A 103 27.45 -17.05 -5.11
CA GLY A 103 28.84 -17.14 -4.64
C GLY A 103 29.62 -15.82 -4.70
N TYR A 104 28.94 -14.68 -4.91
CA TYR A 104 29.58 -13.37 -4.91
C TYR A 104 29.55 -12.75 -3.50
N GLU A 105 30.69 -12.24 -3.04
CA GLU A 105 30.79 -11.47 -1.80
C GLU A 105 30.30 -10.03 -2.05
N VAL A 106 29.19 -9.64 -1.42
CA VAL A 106 28.61 -8.30 -1.58
C VAL A 106 29.03 -7.42 -0.41
N LYS A 107 29.85 -6.40 -0.69
CA LYS A 107 30.15 -5.33 0.27
C LYS A 107 29.23 -4.15 0.01
N GLU A 108 28.32 -3.87 0.94
CA GLU A 108 27.58 -2.61 0.92
C GLU A 108 28.58 -1.47 1.14
N LYS A 109 28.74 -0.60 0.14
CA LYS A 109 29.54 0.62 0.29
C LYS A 109 28.77 1.53 1.25
N GLY A 110 29.13 1.49 2.53
CA GLY A 110 28.60 2.41 3.52
C GLY A 110 28.81 3.83 3.02
N LEU A 111 27.72 4.57 2.88
CA LEU A 111 27.78 6.01 2.64
C LEU A 111 28.48 6.60 3.87
N ALA A 112 29.73 7.03 3.71
CA ALA A 112 30.39 7.87 4.71
C ALA A 112 29.47 9.07 4.96
N ILE A 113 29.19 9.30 6.24
CA ILE A 113 28.45 10.47 6.75
C ILE A 113 29.16 11.75 6.27
#